data_AF-A0A918Q3T8-F1
#
_entry.id   AF-A0A918Q3T8-F1
#
_cell.length_a   1.000
_cell.length_b   1.000
_cell.length_c   1.000
_cell.angle_alpha   90.00
_cell.angle_beta   90.00
_cell.angle_gamma   90.00
#
_symmetry.space_group_name_H-M   'P 1'
#
loop_
_entity.id
_entity.type
_entity.pdbx_description
1 polymer ?
#
loop_
_entity_poly.entity_id
_entity_poly.type
_entity_poly.pdbx_seq_one_letter_code
_entity_poly.pdbx_strand_id
1 'polypeptide(L)'
;MDELSDRDFAMFLLSDLDLEAQLRAIHHALSWNRQADKALSDDINDLAQLATKASDAYGWHLQGQWQDSLHASIYQDAAHSMAAIGMLAPAIESLITTIFLGLETLDPSGRKITLSGERANHTRDKRAWDPHYIFGKSAKRDVVRGTIQLADSIGLRSLLPADVRQVLEAVFTYRNRMLHLGFEWPVGERKKFSKLVETKRWPTEWFTQSTTDGEPWIIYMGDALISRALALIDEIMDGVGKYLKPLYS
;
A
#
# COMPACT_ATOMS: atom_id res chain seq x y z
N MET A 1 6.12 4.02 36.65
CA MET A 1 5.37 4.74 35.60
C MET A 1 6.09 4.34 34.34
N ASP A 2 5.47 3.49 33.53
CA ASP A 2 6.13 2.98 32.32
C ASP A 2 6.37 4.14 31.37
N GLU A 3 7.59 4.22 30.83
CA GLU A 3 7.96 5.25 29.87
C GLU A 3 7.17 5.05 28.58
N LEU A 4 6.54 6.12 28.07
CA LEU A 4 5.81 6.07 26.81
C LEU A 4 6.74 5.65 25.66
N SER A 5 6.28 4.72 24.84
CA SER A 5 6.97 4.27 23.64
C SER A 5 6.92 5.32 22.53
N ASP A 6 7.79 5.18 21.51
CA ASP A 6 7.75 6.06 20.33
C ASP A 6 6.35 6.05 19.69
N ARG A 7 5.74 4.87 19.55
CA ARG A 7 4.39 4.72 19.00
C ARG A 7 3.35 5.50 19.83
N ASP A 8 3.44 5.50 21.15
CA ASP A 8 2.51 6.25 22.01
C ASP A 8 2.56 7.75 21.74
N PHE A 9 3.75 8.31 21.48
CA PHE A 9 3.90 9.72 21.10
C PHE A 9 3.24 10.01 19.74
N ALA A 10 3.39 9.12 18.76
CA ALA A 10 2.75 9.29 17.45
C ALA A 10 1.22 9.23 17.55
N MET A 11 0.67 8.39 18.45
CA MET A 11 -0.77 8.28 18.68
C MET A 11 -1.41 9.59 19.17
N PHE A 12 -0.66 10.50 19.80
CA PHE A 12 -1.18 11.82 20.16
C PHE A 12 -1.62 12.66 18.96
N LEU A 13 -1.09 12.39 17.76
CA LEU A 13 -1.49 13.08 16.53
C LEU A 13 -2.72 12.44 15.87
N LEU A 14 -3.12 11.24 16.29
CA LEU A 14 -4.15 10.43 15.62
C LEU A 14 -5.50 10.46 16.36
N SER A 15 -5.82 11.53 17.09
CA SER A 15 -7.00 11.58 17.98
C SER A 15 -8.33 11.22 17.29
N ASP A 16 -8.44 11.50 15.98
CA ASP A 16 -9.64 11.22 15.18
C ASP A 16 -9.52 9.96 14.30
N LEU A 17 -8.38 9.27 14.32
CA LEU A 17 -8.11 8.07 13.52
C LEU A 17 -7.86 6.86 14.44
N ASP A 18 -8.82 5.94 14.50
CA ASP A 18 -8.64 4.64 15.16
C ASP A 18 -7.80 3.70 14.28
N LEU A 19 -6.50 4.01 14.21
CA LEU A 19 -5.53 3.29 13.39
C LEU A 19 -5.44 1.82 13.81
N GLU A 20 -5.51 1.52 15.12
CA GLU A 20 -5.38 0.16 15.62
C GLU A 20 -6.57 -0.72 15.21
N ALA A 21 -7.80 -0.21 15.34
CA ALA A 21 -8.97 -0.93 14.86
C ALA A 21 -8.93 -1.13 13.34
N GLN A 22 -8.51 -0.09 12.60
CA GLN A 22 -8.35 -0.18 11.14
C GLN A 22 -7.33 -1.25 10.75
N LEU A 23 -6.14 -1.24 11.34
CA LEU A 23 -5.09 -2.24 11.06
C LEU A 23 -5.55 -3.64 11.44
N ARG A 24 -6.22 -3.82 12.58
CA ARG A 24 -6.79 -5.13 12.97
C ARG A 24 -7.78 -5.65 11.93
N ALA A 25 -8.66 -4.79 11.42
CA ALA A 25 -9.60 -5.15 10.36
C ALA A 25 -8.90 -5.54 9.05
N ILE A 26 -7.87 -4.77 8.65
CA ILE A 26 -7.06 -5.06 7.47
C ILE A 26 -6.34 -6.40 7.61
N HIS A 27 -5.66 -6.64 8.73
CA HIS A 27 -4.98 -7.90 9.00
C HIS A 27 -5.93 -9.10 8.95
N HIS A 28 -7.14 -8.95 9.50
CA HIS A 28 -8.14 -10.00 9.49
C HIS A 28 -8.62 -10.32 8.07
N ALA A 29 -8.96 -9.30 7.28
CA ALA A 29 -9.37 -9.46 5.88
C ALA A 29 -8.26 -10.10 5.02
N LEU A 30 -7.01 -9.67 5.18
CA LEU A 30 -5.87 -10.27 4.47
C LEU A 30 -5.63 -11.73 4.88
N SER A 31 -5.81 -12.05 6.16
CA SER A 31 -5.72 -13.44 6.65
C SER A 31 -6.79 -14.33 6.04
N TRP A 32 -8.04 -13.84 5.96
CA TRP A 32 -9.13 -14.56 5.31
C TRP A 32 -8.88 -14.80 3.83
N ASN A 33 -8.43 -13.78 3.10
CA ASN A 33 -8.09 -13.93 1.68
C ASN A 33 -7.04 -15.04 1.48
N ARG A 34 -5.96 -15.04 2.27
CA ARG A 34 -4.93 -16.08 2.22
C ARG A 34 -5.45 -17.48 2.54
N GLN A 35 -6.39 -17.60 3.49
CA GLN A 35 -7.03 -18.87 3.80
C GLN A 35 -7.88 -19.37 2.62
N ALA A 36 -8.63 -18.47 1.97
CA ALA A 36 -9.41 -18.80 0.78
C ALA A 36 -8.52 -19.19 -0.41
N ASP A 37 -7.40 -18.48 -0.63
CA ASP A 37 -6.43 -18.81 -1.67
C ASP A 37 -5.80 -20.19 -1.44
N LYS A 38 -5.47 -20.50 -0.19
CA LYS A 38 -4.97 -21.82 0.18
C LYS A 38 -6.01 -22.91 -0.09
N ALA A 39 -7.26 -22.71 0.34
CA ALA A 39 -8.31 -23.70 0.13
C ALA A 39 -8.54 -23.97 -1.38
N LEU A 40 -8.62 -22.92 -2.20
CA LEU A 40 -8.75 -23.07 -3.65
C LEU A 40 -7.55 -23.79 -4.27
N SER A 41 -6.33 -23.46 -3.83
CA SER A 41 -5.12 -24.13 -4.31
C SER A 41 -5.11 -25.62 -3.97
N ASP A 42 -5.52 -25.98 -2.76
CA ASP A 42 -5.66 -27.37 -2.32
C ASP A 42 -6.71 -28.12 -3.19
N ASP A 43 -7.88 -27.51 -3.43
CA ASP A 43 -8.94 -28.08 -4.30
C ASP A 43 -8.47 -28.29 -5.76
N ILE A 44 -7.74 -27.31 -6.34
CA ILE A 44 -7.19 -27.42 -7.68
C ILE A 44 -6.18 -28.57 -7.77
N ASN A 45 -5.34 -28.74 -6.75
CA ASN A 45 -4.36 -29.82 -6.69
C ASN A 45 -5.05 -31.20 -6.61
N ASP A 46 -6.13 -31.30 -5.83
CA ASP A 46 -6.91 -32.54 -5.73
C ASP A 46 -7.61 -32.87 -7.06
N LEU A 47 -8.21 -31.88 -7.74
CA LEU A 47 -8.78 -32.06 -9.08
C LEU A 47 -7.73 -32.53 -10.09
N ALA A 48 -6.53 -31.96 -10.06
CA ALA A 48 -5.43 -32.38 -10.94
C ALA A 48 -5.05 -33.85 -10.68
N GLN A 49 -4.93 -34.25 -9.42
CA GLN A 49 -4.62 -35.64 -9.06
C GLN A 49 -5.72 -36.62 -9.49
N LEU A 50 -7.00 -36.25 -9.32
CA LEU A 50 -8.13 -37.07 -9.75
C LEU A 50 -8.16 -37.20 -11.28
N ALA A 51 -7.97 -36.09 -12.00
CA ALA A 51 -7.94 -36.07 -13.46
C ALA A 51 -6.84 -36.99 -14.04
N THR A 52 -5.66 -37.05 -13.42
CA THR A 52 -4.58 -37.95 -13.87
C THR A 52 -4.87 -39.44 -13.67
N LYS A 53 -5.77 -39.79 -12.74
CA LYS A 53 -6.10 -41.18 -12.41
C LYS A 53 -7.37 -41.69 -13.10
N ALA A 54 -8.22 -40.78 -13.59
CA ALA A 54 -9.48 -41.11 -14.24
C ALA A 54 -9.29 -41.39 -15.74
N SER A 55 -10.12 -42.27 -16.29
CA SER A 55 -10.20 -42.54 -17.73
C SER A 55 -11.56 -42.11 -18.30
N ASP A 56 -11.65 -42.12 -19.63
CA ASP A 56 -12.90 -41.98 -20.38
C ASP A 56 -13.62 -40.64 -20.12
N ALA A 57 -14.94 -40.61 -20.32
CA ALA A 57 -15.76 -39.41 -20.18
C ALA A 57 -15.61 -38.73 -18.81
N TYR A 58 -15.35 -39.50 -17.75
CA TYR A 58 -15.13 -38.95 -16.40
C TYR A 58 -13.79 -38.22 -16.28
N GLY A 59 -12.72 -38.76 -16.89
CA GLY A 59 -11.42 -38.07 -16.98
C GLY A 59 -11.52 -36.74 -17.73
N TRP A 60 -12.24 -36.70 -18.86
CA TRP A 60 -12.48 -35.45 -19.60
C TRP A 60 -13.25 -34.41 -18.77
N HIS A 61 -14.26 -34.85 -18.01
CA HIS A 61 -15.01 -33.97 -17.13
C HIS A 61 -14.14 -33.34 -16.03
N LEU A 62 -13.30 -34.15 -15.37
CA LEU A 62 -12.39 -33.67 -14.33
C LEU A 62 -11.33 -32.71 -14.89
N GLN A 63 -10.82 -32.98 -16.10
CA GLN A 63 -9.91 -32.07 -16.77
C GLN A 63 -10.55 -30.71 -17.06
N GLY A 64 -11.82 -30.70 -17.50
CA GLY A 64 -12.59 -29.46 -17.69
C GLY A 64 -12.76 -28.68 -16.39
N GLN A 65 -13.17 -29.35 -15.30
CA GLN A 65 -13.31 -28.70 -13.98
C GLN A 65 -11.99 -28.13 -13.46
N TRP A 66 -10.89 -28.85 -13.65
CA TRP A 66 -9.56 -28.38 -13.27
C TRP A 66 -9.17 -27.12 -14.06
N GLN A 67 -9.39 -27.10 -15.38
CA GLN A 67 -9.14 -25.92 -16.22
C GLN A 67 -9.98 -24.72 -15.78
N ASP A 68 -11.29 -24.92 -15.57
CA ASP A 68 -12.18 -23.86 -15.09
C ASP A 68 -11.73 -23.31 -13.74
N SER A 69 -11.28 -24.18 -12.83
CA SER A 69 -10.79 -23.79 -11.50
C SER A 69 -9.48 -22.99 -11.58
N LEU A 70 -8.56 -23.38 -12.46
CA LEU A 70 -7.34 -22.59 -12.75
C LEU A 70 -7.67 -21.22 -13.33
N HIS A 71 -8.65 -21.13 -14.24
CA HIS A 71 -9.08 -19.85 -14.77
C HIS A 71 -9.73 -18.98 -13.69
N ALA A 72 -10.57 -19.56 -12.84
CA ALA A 72 -11.22 -18.86 -11.74
C ALA A 72 -10.23 -18.35 -10.68
N SER A 73 -9.17 -19.10 -10.38
CA SER A 73 -8.17 -18.71 -9.37
C SER A 73 -7.48 -17.40 -9.73
N ILE A 74 -7.22 -17.15 -11.02
CA ILE A 74 -6.61 -15.89 -11.48
C ILE A 74 -7.49 -14.69 -11.15
N TYR A 75 -8.82 -14.82 -11.26
CA TYR A 75 -9.76 -13.76 -10.90
C TYR A 75 -9.89 -13.61 -9.38
N GLN A 76 -9.78 -14.70 -8.63
CA GLN A 76 -9.73 -14.63 -7.16
C GLN A 76 -8.49 -13.86 -6.69
N ASP A 77 -7.31 -14.16 -7.23
CA ASP A 77 -6.07 -13.43 -6.95
C ASP A 77 -6.22 -11.94 -7.26
N ALA A 78 -6.84 -11.60 -8.39
CA ALA A 78 -7.13 -10.22 -8.77
C ALA A 78 -8.11 -9.54 -7.79
N ALA A 79 -9.16 -10.24 -7.37
CA ALA A 79 -10.14 -9.71 -6.42
C ALA A 79 -9.52 -9.48 -5.03
N HIS A 80 -8.73 -10.43 -4.53
CA HIS A 80 -8.00 -10.30 -3.27
C HIS A 80 -6.94 -9.19 -3.33
N SER A 81 -6.24 -9.05 -4.46
CA SER A 81 -5.34 -7.93 -4.72
C SER A 81 -6.07 -6.58 -4.70
N MET A 82 -7.23 -6.48 -5.36
CA MET A 82 -8.07 -5.28 -5.34
C MET A 82 -8.54 -4.93 -3.93
N ALA A 83 -8.98 -5.92 -3.15
CA ALA A 83 -9.38 -5.74 -1.77
C ALA A 83 -8.20 -5.24 -0.92
N ALA A 84 -7.03 -5.88 -1.02
CA ALA A 84 -5.83 -5.51 -0.30
C ALA A 84 -5.40 -4.07 -0.61
N ILE A 85 -5.26 -3.71 -1.89
CA ILE A 85 -4.83 -2.36 -2.26
C ILE A 85 -5.90 -1.29 -1.95
N GLY A 86 -7.17 -1.67 -2.07
CA GLY A 86 -8.31 -0.83 -1.71
C GLY A 86 -8.37 -0.48 -0.22
N MET A 87 -7.80 -1.33 0.64
CA MET A 87 -7.68 -1.07 2.08
C MET A 87 -6.37 -0.38 2.46
N LEU A 88 -5.24 -0.86 1.92
CA LEU A 88 -3.90 -0.39 2.30
C LEU A 88 -3.61 1.04 1.85
N ALA A 89 -3.95 1.38 0.59
CA ALA A 89 -3.62 2.71 0.08
C ALA A 89 -4.37 3.83 0.84
N PRO A 90 -5.69 3.74 1.09
CA PRO A 90 -6.39 4.74 1.90
C PRO A 90 -5.92 4.79 3.35
N ALA A 91 -5.57 3.65 3.96
CA ALA A 91 -5.03 3.62 5.32
C ALA A 91 -3.71 4.39 5.42
N ILE A 92 -2.77 4.14 4.50
CA ILE A 92 -1.49 4.85 4.43
C ILE A 92 -1.70 6.34 4.15
N GLU A 93 -2.55 6.69 3.19
CA GLU A 93 -2.85 8.09 2.85
C GLU A 93 -3.47 8.84 4.02
N SER A 94 -4.42 8.22 4.71
CA SER A 94 -5.10 8.79 5.88
C SER A 94 -4.12 8.97 7.04
N LEU A 95 -3.30 7.94 7.33
CA LEU A 95 -2.26 8.03 8.36
C LEU A 95 -1.32 9.22 8.11
N ILE A 96 -0.75 9.30 6.92
CA ILE A 96 0.21 10.36 6.56
C ILE A 96 -0.46 11.74 6.64
N THR A 97 -1.69 11.86 6.15
CA THR A 97 -2.45 13.12 6.18
C THR A 97 -2.74 13.55 7.62
N THR A 98 -3.26 12.65 8.45
CA THR A 98 -3.55 12.94 9.85
C THR A 98 -2.29 13.31 10.63
N ILE A 99 -1.17 12.61 10.41
CA ILE A 99 0.12 12.97 11.04
C ILE A 99 0.50 14.41 10.71
N PHE A 100 0.51 14.80 9.44
CA PHE A 100 0.99 16.13 9.07
C PHE A 100 0.05 17.25 9.49
N LEU A 101 -1.27 17.03 9.44
CA LEU A 101 -2.24 17.99 9.97
C LEU A 101 -2.17 18.08 11.50
N GLY A 102 -1.93 16.97 12.19
CA GLY A 102 -1.63 16.96 13.62
C GLY A 102 -0.39 17.78 13.95
N LEU A 103 0.70 17.59 13.21
CA LEU A 103 1.95 18.34 13.39
C LEU A 103 1.80 19.85 13.15
N GLU A 104 0.89 20.28 12.26
CA GLU A 104 0.58 21.70 12.05
C GLU A 104 0.02 22.36 13.30
N THR A 105 -0.84 21.63 14.01
CA THR A 105 -1.59 22.12 15.17
C THR A 105 -0.88 21.88 16.50
N LEU A 106 0.14 21.03 16.48
CA LEU A 106 0.91 20.69 17.67
C LEU A 106 1.73 21.90 18.16
N ASP A 107 1.54 22.24 19.44
CA ASP A 107 2.32 23.27 20.14
C ASP A 107 2.82 22.74 21.49
N PRO A 108 3.81 21.83 21.49
CA PRO A 108 4.33 21.28 22.73
C PRO A 108 5.16 22.37 23.42
N SER A 109 4.66 22.85 24.57
CA SER A 109 5.35 23.86 25.39
C SER A 109 5.70 25.17 24.67
N GLY A 110 4.90 25.61 23.69
CA GLY A 110 5.12 26.85 22.95
C GLY A 110 6.13 26.74 21.79
N ARG A 111 6.60 25.52 21.46
CA ARG A 111 7.52 25.26 20.34
C ARG A 111 6.75 24.85 19.08
N LYS A 112 6.29 25.84 18.33
CA LYS A 112 5.68 25.59 17.02
C LYS A 112 6.66 24.97 16.03
N ILE A 113 6.25 23.87 15.38
CA ILE A 113 7.02 23.28 14.28
C ILE A 113 6.98 24.23 13.07
N THR A 114 8.16 24.56 12.55
CA THR A 114 8.31 25.47 11.41
C THR A 114 8.64 24.71 10.14
N LEU A 115 7.97 25.07 9.03
CA LEU A 115 8.32 24.58 7.71
C LEU A 115 9.62 25.24 7.22
N SER A 116 10.48 24.46 6.58
CA SER A 116 11.65 24.93 5.85
C SER A 116 11.52 24.69 4.33
N GLY A 117 12.53 25.11 3.58
CA GLY A 117 12.58 24.92 2.12
C GLY A 117 11.43 25.59 1.37
N GLU A 118 10.99 24.96 0.28
CA GLU A 118 9.98 25.54 -0.61
C GLU A 118 8.64 25.79 0.11
N ARG A 119 8.24 24.89 1.01
CA ARG A 119 6.98 25.04 1.75
C ARG A 119 6.98 26.23 2.71
N ALA A 120 8.14 26.68 3.19
CA ALA A 120 8.25 27.87 4.06
C ALA A 120 7.71 29.13 3.37
N ASN A 121 7.87 29.24 2.04
CA ASN A 121 7.37 30.35 1.24
C ASN A 121 5.83 30.37 1.11
N HIS A 122 5.18 29.28 1.52
CA HIS A 122 3.74 29.07 1.35
C HIS A 122 3.00 28.87 2.67
N THR A 123 3.57 29.26 3.82
CA THR A 123 2.96 29.12 5.16
C THR A 123 1.58 29.76 5.32
N ARG A 124 1.21 30.71 4.45
CA ARG A 124 -0.14 31.32 4.42
C ARG A 124 -1.17 30.51 3.60
N ASP A 125 -0.71 29.56 2.79
CA ASP A 125 -1.57 28.65 2.06
C ASP A 125 -2.06 27.56 3.02
N LYS A 126 -3.38 27.36 3.11
CA LYS A 126 -3.98 26.33 3.96
C LYS A 126 -3.54 24.91 3.60
N ARG A 127 -2.94 24.71 2.43
CA ARG A 127 -2.43 23.43 1.95
C ARG A 127 -0.94 23.22 2.28
N ALA A 128 -0.29 24.15 2.98
CA ALA A 128 1.15 24.06 3.27
C ALA A 128 1.52 22.79 4.04
N TRP A 129 0.62 22.28 4.88
CA TRP A 129 0.75 21.04 5.64
C TRP A 129 0.01 19.85 5.02
N ASP A 130 -0.61 20.04 3.85
CA ASP A 130 -1.29 18.98 3.13
C ASP A 130 -0.28 18.17 2.30
N PRO A 131 -0.11 16.85 2.58
CA PRO A 131 0.82 16.01 1.84
C PRO A 131 0.36 15.74 0.40
N HIS A 132 -0.90 15.99 0.05
CA HIS A 132 -1.40 15.81 -1.31
C HIS A 132 -0.81 16.80 -2.31
N TYR A 133 -0.17 17.89 -1.84
CA TYR A 133 0.38 18.93 -2.69
C TYR A 133 1.90 18.97 -2.60
N ILE A 134 2.57 19.10 -3.74
CA ILE A 134 3.97 19.52 -3.83
C ILE A 134 4.01 21.01 -4.18
N PHE A 135 4.80 21.79 -3.44
CA PHE A 135 5.06 23.21 -3.67
C PHE A 135 6.33 23.43 -4.49
N GLY A 136 6.37 24.55 -5.20
CA GLY A 136 7.36 24.94 -6.19
C GLY A 136 6.88 26.23 -6.85
N LYS A 137 7.23 26.44 -8.13
CA LYS A 137 6.65 27.53 -8.95
C LYS A 137 5.12 27.55 -8.92
N SER A 138 4.49 26.38 -8.84
CA SER A 138 3.05 26.22 -8.61
C SER A 138 2.79 24.96 -7.79
N ALA A 139 1.73 25.00 -6.98
CA ALA A 139 1.28 23.83 -6.24
C ALA A 139 0.68 22.79 -7.19
N LYS A 140 1.09 21.52 -7.07
CA LYS A 140 0.58 20.41 -7.87
C LYS A 140 0.14 19.25 -6.97
N ARG A 141 -0.90 18.52 -7.35
CA ARG A 141 -1.32 17.33 -6.61
C ARG A 141 -0.40 16.16 -6.91
N ASP A 142 0.26 15.66 -5.89
CA ASP A 142 1.10 14.46 -5.91
C ASP A 142 1.38 14.05 -4.46
N VAL A 143 0.58 13.11 -3.93
CA VAL A 143 0.66 12.73 -2.52
C VAL A 143 2.02 12.13 -2.14
N VAL A 144 2.67 11.41 -3.05
CA VAL A 144 3.99 10.83 -2.80
C VAL A 144 5.03 11.94 -2.66
N ARG A 145 5.16 12.79 -3.68
CA ARG A 145 6.18 13.85 -3.65
C ARG A 145 5.88 14.92 -2.62
N GLY A 146 4.60 15.21 -2.37
CA GLY A 146 4.17 16.13 -1.31
C GLY A 146 4.52 15.60 0.07
N THR A 147 4.27 14.31 0.35
CA THR A 147 4.70 13.62 1.58
C THR A 147 6.20 13.76 1.81
N ILE A 148 7.03 13.43 0.82
CA ILE A 148 8.49 13.51 0.94
C ILE A 148 8.94 14.96 1.16
N GLN A 149 8.43 15.91 0.37
CA GLN A 149 8.76 17.32 0.54
C GLN A 149 8.40 17.84 1.93
N LEU A 150 7.25 17.42 2.47
CA LEU A 150 6.81 17.85 3.79
C LEU A 150 7.67 17.23 4.90
N ALA A 151 7.98 15.93 4.80
CA ALA A 151 8.90 15.26 5.71
C ALA A 151 10.30 15.90 5.70
N ASP A 152 10.82 16.30 4.54
CA ASP A 152 12.07 17.05 4.42
C ASP A 152 11.97 18.42 5.09
N SER A 153 10.84 19.12 4.87
CA SER A 153 10.63 20.49 5.35
C SER A 153 10.66 20.61 6.87
N ILE A 154 10.33 19.52 7.60
CA ILE A 154 10.32 19.48 9.06
C ILE A 154 11.44 18.61 9.65
N GLY A 155 12.32 18.03 8.82
CA GLY A 155 13.40 17.15 9.28
C GLY A 155 12.99 15.70 9.62
N LEU A 156 11.72 15.34 9.45
CA LEU A 156 11.20 13.99 9.70
C LEU A 156 11.78 12.95 8.72
N ARG A 157 12.21 13.34 7.51
CA ARG A 157 12.65 12.40 6.46
C ARG A 157 13.70 11.39 6.94
N SER A 158 14.64 11.83 7.77
CA SER A 158 15.74 11.00 8.27
C SER A 158 15.31 9.89 9.23
N LEU A 159 14.11 10.01 9.79
CA LEU A 159 13.49 9.04 10.71
C LEU A 159 12.51 8.10 10.01
N LEU A 160 12.21 8.35 8.73
CA LEU A 160 11.37 7.49 7.92
C LEU A 160 12.22 6.43 7.20
N PRO A 161 11.62 5.28 6.82
CA PRO A 161 12.29 4.27 6.01
C PRO A 161 12.91 4.85 4.73
N ALA A 162 14.08 4.33 4.36
CA ALA A 162 14.80 4.81 3.18
C ALA A 162 13.96 4.66 1.90
N ASP A 163 13.22 3.56 1.81
CA ASP A 163 12.38 3.16 0.68
C ASP A 163 10.93 3.70 0.75
N VAL A 164 10.56 4.51 1.75
CA VAL A 164 9.18 5.05 1.89
C VAL A 164 8.62 5.61 0.59
N ARG A 165 9.43 6.39 -0.15
CA ARG A 165 9.01 6.93 -1.45
C ARG A 165 8.69 5.82 -2.44
N GLN A 166 9.52 4.79 -2.51
CA GLN A 166 9.37 3.69 -3.45
C GLN A 166 8.09 2.90 -3.17
N VAL A 167 7.83 2.59 -1.90
CA VAL A 167 6.62 1.87 -1.46
C VAL A 167 5.37 2.70 -1.76
N LEU A 168 5.36 4.00 -1.42
CA LEU A 168 4.23 4.89 -1.71
C LEU A 168 3.97 5.01 -3.22
N GLU A 169 5.01 5.16 -4.04
CA GLU A 169 4.87 5.20 -5.50
C GLU A 169 4.24 3.89 -6.02
N ALA A 170 4.67 2.72 -5.54
CA ALA A 170 4.13 1.42 -5.95
C ALA A 170 2.66 1.26 -5.55
N VAL A 171 2.35 1.50 -4.27
CA VAL A 171 0.99 1.38 -3.70
C VAL A 171 0.00 2.28 -4.43
N PHE A 172 0.27 3.59 -4.53
CA PHE A 172 -0.69 4.51 -5.14
C PHE A 172 -0.80 4.34 -6.65
N THR A 173 0.30 3.99 -7.34
CA THR A 173 0.23 3.69 -8.78
C THR A 173 -0.62 2.46 -9.04
N TYR A 174 -0.39 1.38 -8.29
CA TYR A 174 -1.12 0.14 -8.48
C TYR A 174 -2.60 0.32 -8.12
N ARG A 175 -2.91 0.97 -6.98
CA ARG A 175 -4.29 1.31 -6.58
C ARG A 175 -5.05 2.02 -7.69
N ASN A 176 -4.45 3.06 -8.28
CA ASN A 176 -5.11 3.83 -9.32
C ASN A 176 -5.37 2.99 -10.57
N ARG A 177 -4.42 2.17 -11.00
CA ARG A 177 -4.64 1.27 -12.14
C ARG A 177 -5.72 0.25 -11.84
N MET A 178 -5.64 -0.43 -10.70
CA MET A 178 -6.58 -1.48 -10.35
C MET A 178 -8.02 -0.98 -10.25
N LEU A 179 -8.23 0.16 -9.58
CA LEU A 179 -9.58 0.70 -9.39
C LEU A 179 -10.14 1.43 -10.63
N HIS A 180 -9.30 1.84 -11.57
CA HIS A 180 -9.76 2.45 -12.82
C HIS A 180 -9.91 1.46 -13.99
N LEU A 181 -9.12 0.39 -14.00
CA LEU A 181 -9.05 -0.56 -15.12
C LEU A 181 -9.68 -1.92 -14.80
N GLY A 182 -10.07 -2.17 -13.54
CA GLY A 182 -10.63 -3.45 -13.12
C GLY A 182 -9.59 -4.57 -13.12
N PHE A 183 -10.03 -5.82 -13.35
CA PHE A 183 -9.15 -7.00 -13.37
C PHE A 183 -8.41 -7.14 -14.70
N GLU A 184 -9.10 -6.86 -15.81
CA GLU A 184 -8.57 -7.04 -17.15
C GLU A 184 -8.15 -5.71 -17.77
N TRP A 185 -6.95 -5.26 -17.42
CA TRP A 185 -6.45 -3.99 -17.93
C TRP A 185 -6.32 -4.03 -19.45
N PRO A 186 -6.46 -2.91 -20.17
CA PRO A 186 -6.10 -2.87 -21.58
C PRO A 186 -4.65 -3.33 -21.80
N VAL A 187 -4.37 -4.07 -22.88
CA VAL A 187 -3.03 -4.63 -23.16
C VAL A 187 -1.93 -3.57 -23.10
N GLY A 188 -2.19 -2.38 -23.65
CA GLY A 188 -1.26 -1.25 -23.60
C GLY A 188 -0.93 -0.80 -22.16
N GLU A 189 -1.90 -0.87 -21.25
CA GLU A 189 -1.68 -0.53 -19.84
C GLU A 189 -0.89 -1.60 -19.09
N ARG A 190 -1.08 -2.90 -19.40
CA ARG A 190 -0.27 -3.99 -18.85
C ARG A 190 1.20 -3.84 -19.20
N LYS A 191 1.50 -3.57 -20.48
CA LYS A 191 2.86 -3.33 -20.98
C LYS A 191 3.51 -2.09 -20.34
N LYS A 192 2.75 -1.00 -20.24
CA LYS A 192 3.21 0.23 -19.55
C LYS A 192 3.52 -0.03 -18.08
N PHE A 193 2.68 -0.80 -17.38
CA PHE A 193 2.92 -1.12 -15.98
C PHE A 193 4.15 -2.02 -15.79
N SER A 194 4.30 -3.06 -16.62
CA SER A 194 5.46 -3.95 -16.58
C SER A 194 6.76 -3.15 -16.76
N LYS A 195 6.81 -2.28 -17.77
CA LYS A 195 7.95 -1.37 -17.98
C LYS A 195 8.16 -0.39 -16.82
N LEU A 196 7.07 0.04 -16.16
CA LEU A 196 7.15 0.93 -15.02
C LEU A 196 7.78 0.24 -13.80
N VAL A 197 7.40 -1.01 -13.52
CA VAL A 197 8.01 -1.85 -12.45
C VAL A 197 9.52 -1.90 -12.64
N GLU A 198 9.99 -2.20 -13.85
CA GLU A 198 11.43 -2.22 -14.20
C GLU A 198 12.09 -0.85 -14.05
N THR A 199 11.48 0.19 -14.64
CA THR A 199 12.06 1.55 -14.67
C THR A 199 12.16 2.15 -13.27
N LYS A 200 11.19 1.86 -12.41
CA LYS A 200 11.16 2.28 -11.00
C LYS A 200 11.97 1.38 -10.08
N ARG A 201 12.50 0.27 -10.62
CA ARG A 201 13.26 -0.75 -9.88
C ARG A 201 12.50 -1.25 -8.66
N TRP A 202 11.18 -1.39 -8.79
CA TRP A 202 10.38 -2.02 -7.75
C TRP A 202 10.78 -3.50 -7.66
N PRO A 203 10.88 -4.06 -6.44
CA PRO A 203 11.13 -5.49 -6.29
C PRO A 203 10.13 -6.32 -7.09
N THR A 204 10.64 -7.34 -7.77
CA THR A 204 9.85 -8.16 -8.71
C THR A 204 8.71 -8.91 -8.02
N GLU A 205 8.90 -9.25 -6.75
CA GLU A 205 7.94 -9.94 -5.90
C GLU A 205 6.77 -9.04 -5.45
N TRP A 206 6.83 -7.72 -5.70
CA TRP A 206 5.73 -6.81 -5.36
C TRP A 206 4.52 -6.96 -6.27
N PHE A 207 4.74 -7.39 -7.51
CA PHE A 207 3.69 -7.57 -8.50
C PHE A 207 3.91 -8.89 -9.23
N THR A 208 2.86 -9.68 -9.30
CA THR A 208 2.84 -10.94 -10.05
C THR A 208 1.81 -10.82 -11.17
N GLN A 209 1.90 -11.72 -12.14
CA GLN A 209 1.05 -11.69 -13.32
C GLN A 209 0.74 -13.09 -13.83
N SER A 210 -0.49 -13.28 -14.31
CA SER A 210 -0.82 -14.38 -15.20
C SER A 210 -0.44 -14.01 -16.64
N THR A 211 -0.23 -15.01 -17.49
CA THR A 211 0.12 -14.80 -18.90
C THR A 211 -0.79 -15.58 -19.83
N THR A 212 -1.12 -15.00 -20.97
CA THR A 212 -1.78 -15.67 -22.10
C THR A 212 -0.90 -15.49 -23.32
N ASP A 213 -0.52 -16.57 -23.99
CA ASP A 213 0.41 -16.57 -25.14
C ASP A 213 1.75 -15.87 -24.86
N GLY A 214 2.26 -15.98 -23.63
CA GLY A 214 3.52 -15.36 -23.20
C GLY A 214 3.42 -13.86 -22.90
N GLU A 215 2.24 -13.25 -23.03
CA GLU A 215 2.00 -11.83 -22.75
C GLU A 215 1.24 -11.66 -21.42
N PRO A 216 1.50 -10.58 -20.64
CA PRO A 216 0.79 -10.34 -19.39
C PRO A 216 -0.73 -10.24 -19.58
N TRP A 217 -1.48 -10.95 -18.75
CA TRP A 217 -2.94 -10.95 -18.75
C TRP A 217 -3.53 -10.21 -17.55
N ILE A 218 -3.40 -10.75 -16.35
CA ILE A 218 -3.92 -10.14 -15.12
C ILE A 218 -2.73 -9.86 -14.19
N ILE A 219 -2.66 -8.66 -13.64
CA ILE A 219 -1.57 -8.20 -12.78
C ILE A 219 -2.11 -8.01 -11.36
N TYR A 220 -1.53 -8.72 -10.40
CA TYR A 220 -1.96 -8.71 -9.01
C TYR A 220 -0.80 -8.39 -8.06
N MET A 221 -1.15 -7.82 -6.91
CA MET A 221 -0.24 -7.43 -5.85
C MET A 221 0.29 -8.67 -5.16
N GLY A 222 1.62 -8.78 -5.03
CA GLY A 222 2.25 -9.88 -4.31
C GLY A 222 2.22 -9.67 -2.79
N ASP A 223 2.30 -10.78 -2.05
CA ASP A 223 2.38 -10.78 -0.58
C ASP A 223 3.54 -9.94 -0.04
N ALA A 224 4.63 -9.80 -0.80
CA ALA A 224 5.78 -8.99 -0.42
C ALA A 224 5.43 -7.49 -0.34
N LEU A 225 4.65 -6.96 -1.29
CA LEU A 225 4.22 -5.56 -1.23
C LEU A 225 3.18 -5.37 -0.11
N ILE A 226 2.28 -6.33 0.10
CA ILE A 226 1.28 -6.28 1.19
C ILE A 226 2.00 -6.17 2.53
N SER A 227 2.95 -7.08 2.76
CA SER A 227 3.73 -7.12 4.00
C SER A 227 4.58 -5.87 4.18
N ARG A 228 5.20 -5.37 3.10
CA ARG A 228 5.98 -4.14 3.15
C ARG A 228 5.12 -2.91 3.44
N ALA A 229 3.93 -2.82 2.86
CA ALA A 229 2.99 -1.72 3.09
C ALA A 229 2.49 -1.68 4.53
N LEU A 230 2.22 -2.84 5.13
CA LEU A 230 1.89 -2.94 6.56
C LEU A 230 3.06 -2.51 7.44
N ALA A 231 4.26 -3.04 7.19
CA ALA A 231 5.47 -2.65 7.93
C ALA A 231 5.76 -1.14 7.80
N LEU A 232 5.50 -0.55 6.64
CA LEU A 232 5.69 0.88 6.42
C LEU A 232 4.81 1.73 7.36
N ILE A 233 3.58 1.30 7.65
CA ILE A 233 2.68 2.01 8.58
C ILE A 233 3.31 2.05 9.97
N ASP A 234 3.78 0.91 10.48
CA ASP A 234 4.42 0.83 11.79
C ASP A 234 5.72 1.65 11.85
N GLU A 235 6.55 1.58 10.80
CA GLU A 235 7.79 2.35 10.73
C GLU A 235 7.55 3.86 10.61
N ILE A 236 6.47 4.31 9.96
CA ILE A 236 6.05 5.72 9.95
C ILE A 236 5.67 6.14 11.38
N MET A 237 4.90 5.33 12.08
CA MET A 237 4.51 5.60 13.47
C MET A 237 5.73 5.71 14.38
N ASP A 238 6.68 4.78 14.29
CA ASP A 238 7.92 4.82 15.06
C ASP A 238 8.77 6.06 14.73
N GLY A 239 8.89 6.39 13.44
CA GLY A 239 9.65 7.56 12.99
C GLY A 239 9.05 8.87 13.50
N VAL A 240 7.73 9.01 13.47
CA VAL A 240 7.00 10.16 14.01
C VAL A 240 7.12 10.22 15.54
N GLY A 241 7.03 9.08 16.21
CA GLY A 241 7.24 8.97 17.65
C GLY A 241 8.60 9.51 18.10
N LYS A 242 9.66 9.05 17.43
CA LYS A 242 11.04 9.52 17.64
C LYS A 242 11.20 11.00 17.38
N TYR A 243 10.48 11.53 16.39
CA TYR A 243 10.47 12.95 16.07
C TYR A 243 9.80 13.78 17.18
N LEU A 244 8.72 13.27 17.76
CA LEU A 244 7.92 13.98 18.76
C LEU A 244 8.50 13.91 20.17
N LYS A 245 9.11 12.78 20.56
CA LYS A 245 9.59 12.54 21.92
C LYS A 245 10.47 13.67 22.49
N PRO A 246 11.46 14.23 21.74
CA PRO A 246 12.26 15.38 22.22
C PRO A 246 11.49 16.68 22.37
N LEU A 247 10.30 16.82 21.77
CA LEU A 247 9.47 18.02 21.87
C LEU A 247 8.68 18.08 23.18
N TYR A 248 8.44 16.93 23.81
CA TYR A 248 7.76 16.79 25.10
C TYR A 248 8.72 16.73 26.30
N SER A 249 10.03 16.78 26.05
CA SER A 249 11.09 16.80 27.06
C SER A 249 11.57 18.23 27.32
#